data_AF-A0A2H3P3C9-F1
#
_entry.id   AF-A0A2H3P3C9-F1
#
_cell.length_a   1.000
_cell.length_b   1.000
_cell.length_c   1.000
_cell.angle_alpha   90.00
_cell.angle_beta   90.00
_cell.angle_gamma   90.00
#
_symmetry.space_group_name_H-M   'P 1'
#
loop_
_entity.id
_entity.type
_entity.pdbx_description
1 polymer ?
#
loop_
_entity_poly.entity_id
_entity_poly.type
_entity_poly.pdbx_seq_one_letter_code
_entity_poly.pdbx_strand_id
1 'polypeptide(L)'
;MPAALPHVTICLRPPRRHAVLPVRTAVRRACPAVLHQPQVAYSAHHTTAGFLDAEARAQTGPSEVAIRRFIAPYRTLFPYGASYQHDQMHLRTELRPEQRRCEPRNADAHLAYIGAGLVACLQTEPDEPLALVDMDGVNKETGRHRTRRVTAVGFTEAHTVAGFEVTIPAPPHSVGATSLRDPRLGVIARIHAALAEHAVHLGCVQLALTDDTDNAALVVNEYEKQLMRYDMAQVLRAPRYFQSKERVPAPASPTVEHHGTGVPAAEEPALRLHDTVRLLVRPPADNGASRLVQGRYQSPIVLHRTPRERTIRVTVMRYR
;
A
#
# COMPACT_ATOMS: atom_id res chain seq x y z
N MET A 1 -13.40 0.22 33.25
CA MET A 1 -13.28 0.46 31.79
C MET A 1 -11.80 0.40 31.46
N PRO A 2 -11.32 -0.49 30.56
CA PRO A 2 -9.94 -0.43 30.11
C PRO A 2 -9.65 0.97 29.53
N ALA A 3 -8.47 1.52 29.83
CA ALA A 3 -8.07 2.82 29.30
C ALA A 3 -8.10 2.78 27.76
N ALA A 4 -8.60 3.84 27.14
CA ALA A 4 -8.61 3.93 25.69
C ALA A 4 -7.17 3.96 25.16
N LEU A 5 -6.86 3.09 24.20
CA LEU A 5 -5.53 3.05 23.60
C LEU A 5 -5.20 4.37 22.89
N PRO A 6 -3.98 4.90 23.09
CA PRO A 6 -3.57 6.13 22.44
C PRO A 6 -3.50 5.91 20.92
N HIS A 7 -4.14 6.78 20.16
CA HIS A 7 -4.10 6.74 18.71
C HIS A 7 -4.23 8.15 18.12
N VAL A 8 -3.70 8.33 16.90
CA VAL A 8 -3.76 9.60 16.20
C VAL A 8 -3.81 9.38 14.70
N THR A 9 -4.54 10.24 13.99
CA THR A 9 -4.45 10.36 12.55
C THR A 9 -3.78 11.68 12.19
N ILE A 10 -2.63 11.60 11.53
CA ILE A 10 -1.86 12.76 11.08
C ILE A 10 -1.99 12.93 9.56
N CYS A 11 -1.78 14.16 9.10
CA CYS A 11 -1.71 14.51 7.69
C CYS A 11 -0.32 15.08 7.38
N LEU A 12 0.37 14.48 6.41
CA LEU A 12 1.68 14.90 5.93
C LEU A 12 1.54 15.51 4.54
N ARG A 13 2.32 16.55 4.22
CA ARG A 13 2.35 17.15 2.89
C ARG A 13 3.70 16.84 2.24
N PRO A 14 3.75 15.99 1.20
CA PRO A 14 4.99 15.68 0.51
C PRO A 14 5.53 16.92 -0.20
N PRO A 15 6.84 17.24 -0.09
CA PRO A 15 7.42 18.42 -0.74
C PRO A 15 7.74 18.18 -2.24
N ARG A 16 7.73 16.92 -2.69
CA ARG A 16 8.06 16.49 -4.05
C ARG A 16 7.30 15.21 -4.38
N ARG A 17 7.33 14.81 -5.65
CA ARG A 17 6.65 13.59 -6.11
C ARG A 17 7.14 12.34 -5.40
N HIS A 18 8.46 12.17 -5.33
CA HIS A 18 9.06 11.05 -4.61
C HIS A 18 9.62 11.53 -3.25
N ALA A 19 8.91 11.28 -2.17
CA ALA A 19 9.22 11.80 -0.84
C ALA A 19 9.45 10.69 0.20
N VAL A 20 10.30 10.97 1.18
CA VAL A 20 10.45 10.16 2.40
C VAL A 20 10.05 11.10 3.54
N LEU A 21 9.00 10.75 4.28
CA LEU A 21 8.34 11.65 5.21
C LEU A 21 8.53 11.20 6.66
N PRO A 22 8.84 12.11 7.59
CA PRO A 22 9.18 11.79 8.98
C PRO A 22 7.93 11.52 9.82
N VAL A 23 7.28 10.37 9.56
CA VAL A 23 6.00 9.99 10.17
C VAL A 23 6.07 9.92 11.70
N ARG A 24 7.16 9.39 12.27
CA ARG A 24 7.35 9.30 13.73
C ARG A 24 7.41 10.67 14.39
N THR A 25 8.13 11.61 13.79
CA THR A 25 8.20 12.98 14.33
C THR A 25 6.84 13.66 14.31
N ALA A 26 6.04 13.43 13.26
CA ALA A 26 4.69 13.95 13.20
C ALA A 26 3.75 13.30 14.23
N VAL A 27 3.83 11.98 14.43
CA VAL A 27 3.07 11.27 15.47
C VAL A 27 3.47 11.75 16.86
N ARG A 28 4.77 11.85 17.16
CA ARG A 28 5.28 12.35 18.44
C ARG A 28 4.76 13.75 18.76
N ARG A 29 4.70 14.64 17.78
CA ARG A 29 4.17 16.00 17.96
C ARG A 29 2.66 16.01 18.19
N ALA A 30 1.92 15.12 17.51
CA ALA A 30 0.45 15.12 17.57
C ALA A 30 -0.10 14.34 18.77
N CYS A 31 0.52 13.23 19.15
CA CYS A 31 0.14 12.40 20.30
C CYS A 31 1.35 11.59 20.80
N PRO A 32 2.19 12.15 21.71
CA PRO A 32 3.35 11.45 22.26
C PRO A 32 3.01 10.10 22.90
N ALA A 33 1.83 10.01 23.52
CA ALA A 33 1.35 8.81 24.22
C ALA A 33 1.31 7.56 23.33
N VAL A 34 1.15 7.70 22.01
CA VAL A 34 1.25 6.60 21.05
C VAL A 34 2.62 5.94 21.10
N LEU A 35 3.69 6.73 21.22
CA LEU A 35 5.08 6.26 21.23
C LEU A 35 5.57 5.86 22.63
N HIS A 36 4.77 6.07 23.68
CA HIS A 36 5.07 5.57 25.03
C HIS A 36 4.67 4.10 25.20
N GLN A 37 3.92 3.55 24.24
CA GLN A 37 3.52 2.15 24.21
C GLN A 37 4.65 1.29 23.64
N PRO A 38 4.80 0.03 24.08
CA PRO A 38 5.90 -0.83 23.64
C PRO A 38 5.76 -1.28 22.18
N GLN A 39 4.57 -1.16 21.59
CA GLN A 39 4.32 -1.43 20.18
C GLN A 39 3.47 -0.33 19.54
N VAL A 40 3.71 -0.08 18.26
CA VAL A 40 2.94 0.90 17.49
C VAL A 40 2.55 0.31 16.14
N ALA A 41 1.25 0.39 15.82
CA ALA A 41 0.72 0.05 14.51
C ALA A 41 0.55 1.31 13.68
N TYR A 42 1.09 1.30 12.46
CA TYR A 42 0.94 2.39 11.50
C TYR A 42 0.12 1.93 10.30
N SER A 43 -0.78 2.77 9.80
CA SER A 43 -1.57 2.53 8.60
C SER A 43 -1.58 3.76 7.70
N ALA A 44 -1.05 3.62 6.49
CA ALA A 44 -1.11 4.61 5.43
C ALA A 44 -2.40 4.41 4.61
N HIS A 45 -3.12 5.51 4.35
CA HIS A 45 -4.43 5.47 3.69
C HIS A 45 -4.31 5.73 2.17
N HIS A 46 -3.22 5.30 1.53
CA HIS A 46 -2.87 5.64 0.14
C HIS A 46 -2.41 4.42 -0.63
N THR A 47 -2.59 4.46 -1.94
CA THR A 47 -2.24 3.39 -2.89
C THR A 47 -0.87 3.60 -3.55
N THR A 48 -0.28 4.79 -3.34
CA THR A 48 1.05 5.18 -3.83
C THR A 48 1.97 5.68 -2.72
N ALA A 49 1.59 5.49 -1.45
CA ALA A 49 2.43 5.84 -0.31
C ALA A 49 2.24 4.84 0.83
N GLY A 50 3.35 4.36 1.40
CA GLY A 50 3.36 3.31 2.42
C GLY A 50 4.70 3.20 3.10
N PHE A 51 4.96 2.07 3.72
CA PHE A 51 6.15 1.84 4.53
C PHE A 51 6.98 0.72 3.94
N LEU A 52 8.30 0.75 4.17
CA LEU A 52 9.13 -0.43 4.01
C LEU A 52 8.74 -1.46 5.09
N ASP A 53 8.67 -2.73 4.68
CA ASP A 53 8.54 -3.87 5.60
C ASP A 53 9.79 -4.01 6.49
N ALA A 54 9.74 -4.91 7.47
CA ALA A 54 10.82 -5.08 8.44
C ALA A 54 12.15 -5.51 7.79
N GLU A 55 12.10 -6.40 6.79
CA GLU A 55 13.29 -6.90 6.11
C GLU A 55 13.95 -5.80 5.28
N ALA A 56 13.15 -5.07 4.49
CA ALA A 56 13.61 -3.95 3.69
C ALA A 56 14.16 -2.81 4.57
N ARG A 57 13.55 -2.54 5.73
CA ARG A 57 14.08 -1.58 6.71
C ARG A 57 15.41 -2.04 7.29
N ALA A 58 15.55 -3.31 7.66
CA ALA A 58 16.80 -3.87 8.17
C ALA A 58 17.94 -3.76 7.14
N GLN A 59 17.65 -4.00 5.85
CA GLN A 59 18.61 -3.90 4.76
C GLN A 59 18.98 -2.46 4.41
N THR A 60 18.00 -1.55 4.44
CA THR A 60 18.17 -0.17 3.96
C THR A 60 18.67 0.78 5.05
N GLY A 61 18.27 0.54 6.29
CA GLY A 61 18.47 1.48 7.38
C GLY A 61 17.56 2.72 7.32
N PRO A 62 17.74 3.67 8.24
CA PRO A 62 16.75 4.71 8.54
C PRO A 62 16.87 5.99 7.71
N SER A 63 18.00 6.18 7.01
CA SER A 63 18.30 7.46 6.38
C SER A 63 17.45 7.71 5.13
N GLU A 64 17.02 8.95 4.91
CA GLU A 64 16.29 9.32 3.69
C GLU A 64 17.10 8.98 2.43
N VAL A 65 18.42 9.17 2.45
CA VAL A 65 19.31 8.85 1.33
C VAL A 65 19.29 7.36 1.01
N ALA A 66 19.40 6.50 2.03
CA ALA A 66 19.37 5.05 1.82
C ALA A 66 18.01 4.57 1.31
N ILE A 67 16.91 5.07 1.89
CA ILE A 67 15.55 4.76 1.42
C ILE A 67 15.36 5.17 -0.05
N ARG A 68 15.85 6.37 -0.42
CA ARG A 68 15.81 6.80 -1.83
C ARG A 68 16.61 5.89 -2.76
N ARG A 69 17.78 5.44 -2.31
CA ARG A 69 18.62 4.51 -3.07
C ARG A 69 17.94 3.15 -3.23
N PHE A 70 17.30 2.63 -2.17
CA PHE A 70 16.53 1.39 -2.23
C PHE A 70 15.36 1.48 -3.21
N ILE A 71 14.65 2.61 -3.27
CA ILE A 71 13.50 2.81 -4.15
C ILE A 71 13.90 3.11 -5.62
N ALA A 72 15.09 3.64 -5.86
CA ALA A 72 15.51 4.10 -7.18
C ALA A 72 15.39 3.03 -8.30
N PRO A 73 15.80 1.76 -8.10
CA PRO A 73 15.66 0.73 -9.12
C PRO A 73 14.21 0.51 -9.58
N TYR A 74 13.23 0.55 -8.67
CA TYR A 74 11.81 0.38 -9.01
C TYR A 74 11.25 1.56 -9.81
N ARG A 75 11.78 2.77 -9.60
CA ARG A 75 11.43 3.96 -10.42
C ARG A 75 12.04 3.87 -11.83
N THR A 76 13.18 3.20 -11.96
CA THR A 76 13.76 2.88 -13.26
C THR A 76 12.99 1.76 -13.96
N LEU A 77 12.49 0.78 -13.20
CA LEU A 77 11.66 -0.32 -13.71
C LEU A 77 10.32 0.18 -14.23
N PHE A 78 9.72 1.13 -13.52
CA PHE A 78 8.44 1.75 -13.86
C PHE A 78 8.64 3.25 -14.09
N PRO A 79 9.13 3.64 -15.28
CA PRO A 79 9.34 5.05 -15.59
C PRO A 79 8.01 5.80 -15.71
N TYR A 80 7.99 7.03 -15.21
CA TYR A 80 6.84 7.93 -15.38
C TYR A 80 6.46 8.10 -16.85
N GLY A 81 5.15 8.03 -17.12
CA GLY A 81 4.59 8.35 -18.43
C GLY A 81 4.89 7.32 -19.51
N ALA A 82 5.42 6.14 -19.17
CA ALA A 82 5.40 5.02 -20.11
C ALA A 82 3.96 4.68 -20.52
N SER A 83 3.80 3.85 -21.57
CA SER A 83 2.52 3.51 -22.17
C SER A 83 1.61 2.59 -21.32
N TYR A 84 1.43 2.93 -20.05
CA TYR A 84 0.50 2.27 -19.12
C TYR A 84 -0.93 2.44 -19.60
N GLN A 85 -1.75 1.40 -19.45
CA GLN A 85 -3.19 1.49 -19.75
C GLN A 85 -3.94 2.28 -18.68
N HIS A 86 -3.51 2.20 -17.42
CA HIS A 86 -4.05 3.03 -16.34
C HIS A 86 -3.99 4.54 -16.64
N ASP A 87 -2.94 4.98 -17.33
CA ASP A 87 -2.76 6.40 -17.67
C ASP A 87 -3.56 6.83 -18.91
N GLN A 88 -4.23 5.89 -19.61
CA GLN A 88 -5.08 6.16 -20.77
C GLN A 88 -6.50 6.50 -20.33
N MET A 89 -6.72 7.75 -19.90
CA MET A 89 -7.99 8.23 -19.34
C MET A 89 -9.23 7.97 -20.21
N HIS A 90 -9.06 7.88 -21.53
CA HIS A 90 -10.17 7.55 -22.44
C HIS A 90 -10.69 6.11 -22.28
N LEU A 91 -9.85 5.18 -21.79
CA LEU A 91 -10.22 3.79 -21.48
C LEU A 91 -10.86 3.62 -20.09
N ARG A 92 -10.83 4.66 -19.25
CA ARG A 92 -11.34 4.65 -17.87
C ARG A 92 -12.84 4.95 -17.81
N THR A 93 -13.63 4.00 -18.32
CA THR A 93 -15.10 4.11 -18.41
C THR A 93 -15.81 4.27 -17.08
N GLU A 94 -15.18 3.87 -15.98
CA GLU A 94 -15.67 4.01 -14.60
C GLU A 94 -15.62 5.45 -14.09
N LEU A 95 -14.83 6.32 -14.71
CA LEU A 95 -14.74 7.73 -14.36
C LEU A 95 -15.68 8.59 -15.20
N ARG A 96 -16.35 9.54 -14.56
CA ARG A 96 -17.07 10.62 -15.26
C ARG A 96 -16.10 11.53 -16.01
N PRO A 97 -16.51 12.20 -17.11
CA PRO A 97 -15.64 13.07 -17.88
C PRO A 97 -14.92 14.14 -17.05
N GLU A 98 -15.58 14.73 -16.05
CA GLU A 98 -14.98 15.75 -15.18
C GLU A 98 -13.91 15.15 -14.27
N GLN A 99 -14.11 13.91 -13.81
CA GLN A 99 -13.13 13.20 -12.99
C GLN A 99 -11.88 12.84 -13.79
N ARG A 100 -12.04 12.39 -15.04
CA ARG A 100 -10.92 12.07 -15.94
C ARG A 100 -9.98 13.25 -16.19
N ARG A 101 -10.47 14.49 -16.12
CA ARG A 101 -9.66 15.71 -16.30
C ARG A 101 -8.75 16.02 -15.11
N CYS A 102 -9.07 15.49 -13.93
CA CYS A 102 -8.33 15.75 -12.70
C CYS A 102 -7.55 14.53 -12.20
N GLU A 103 -7.77 13.39 -12.83
CA GLU A 103 -7.14 12.13 -12.45
C GLU A 103 -5.65 12.14 -12.85
N PRO A 104 -4.73 11.83 -11.92
CA PRO A 104 -3.31 11.80 -12.20
C PRO A 104 -2.93 10.65 -13.13
N ARG A 105 -1.94 10.87 -13.99
CA ARG A 105 -1.14 9.77 -14.57
C ARG A 105 -0.11 9.31 -13.54
N ASN A 106 -0.37 8.21 -12.86
CA ASN A 106 0.46 7.72 -11.77
C ASN A 106 0.56 6.17 -11.72
N ALA A 107 0.28 5.48 -12.83
CA ALA A 107 0.45 4.02 -12.91
C ALA A 107 1.85 3.57 -12.44
N ASP A 108 2.88 4.32 -12.82
CA ASP A 108 4.27 4.12 -12.40
C ASP A 108 4.42 4.10 -10.88
N ALA A 109 3.72 4.99 -10.17
CA ALA A 109 3.78 5.09 -8.72
C ALA A 109 3.08 3.91 -8.03
N HIS A 110 1.97 3.42 -8.58
CA HIS A 110 1.31 2.20 -8.11
C HIS A 110 2.21 0.98 -8.30
N LEU A 111 2.77 0.80 -9.50
CA LEU A 111 3.65 -0.32 -9.81
C LEU A 111 4.95 -0.27 -8.99
N ALA A 112 5.54 0.91 -8.80
CA ALA A 112 6.72 1.08 -7.95
C ALA A 112 6.41 0.80 -6.47
N TYR A 113 5.23 1.20 -5.98
CA TYR A 113 4.78 0.84 -4.64
C TYR A 113 4.70 -0.68 -4.47
N ILE A 114 4.04 -1.37 -5.41
CA ILE A 114 3.83 -2.82 -5.35
C ILE A 114 5.17 -3.56 -5.53
N GLY A 115 5.94 -3.18 -6.55
CA GLY A 115 7.20 -3.83 -6.90
C GLY A 115 8.27 -3.65 -5.83
N ALA A 116 8.32 -2.52 -5.14
CA ALA A 116 9.23 -2.28 -4.02
C ALA A 116 8.79 -2.97 -2.72
N GLY A 117 7.64 -3.64 -2.70
CA GLY A 117 7.11 -4.29 -1.51
C GLY A 117 6.67 -3.31 -0.43
N LEU A 118 6.21 -2.11 -0.80
CA LEU A 118 5.67 -1.19 0.20
C LEU A 118 4.39 -1.76 0.81
N VAL A 119 4.26 -1.63 2.13
CA VAL A 119 3.10 -2.09 2.87
C VAL A 119 2.25 -0.92 3.35
N ALA A 120 0.92 -1.10 3.32
CA ALA A 120 -0.02 -0.09 3.80
C ALA A 120 -0.09 -0.06 5.33
N CYS A 121 0.11 -1.19 5.99
CA CYS A 121 0.01 -1.32 7.44
C CYS A 121 1.12 -2.20 7.99
N LEU A 122 1.69 -1.82 9.13
CA LEU A 122 2.66 -2.63 9.86
C LEU A 122 2.59 -2.35 11.36
N GLN A 123 3.28 -3.21 12.12
CA GLN A 123 3.54 -3.07 13.54
C GLN A 123 5.05 -3.00 13.73
N THR A 124 5.49 -2.23 14.70
CA THR A 124 6.91 -1.94 14.94
C THR A 124 7.09 -1.42 16.36
N GLU A 125 8.30 -1.54 16.88
CA GLU A 125 8.65 -0.93 18.16
C GLU A 125 8.65 0.61 18.05
N PRO A 126 8.31 1.34 19.12
CA PRO A 126 8.19 2.78 19.09
C PRO A 126 9.49 3.47 18.68
N ASP A 127 10.65 2.85 18.95
CA ASP A 127 11.99 3.39 18.68
C ASP A 127 12.58 3.01 17.33
N GLU A 128 12.03 1.98 16.69
CA GLU A 128 12.47 1.55 15.36
C GLU A 128 12.31 2.72 14.37
N PRO A 129 13.33 3.01 13.53
CA PRO A 129 13.20 4.05 12.54
C PRO A 129 12.13 3.75 11.50
N LEU A 130 11.24 4.70 11.28
CA LEU A 130 10.14 4.57 10.34
C LEU A 130 9.91 5.87 9.58
N ALA A 131 9.76 5.74 8.25
CA ALA A 131 9.37 6.83 7.37
C ALA A 131 8.24 6.36 6.44
N LEU A 132 7.36 7.30 6.08
CA LEU A 132 6.38 7.09 5.02
C LEU A 132 7.05 7.39 3.67
N VAL A 133 7.12 6.40 2.80
CA VAL A 133 7.64 6.51 1.43
C VAL A 133 6.48 6.85 0.51
N ASP A 134 6.59 7.96 -0.22
CA ASP A 134 5.59 8.43 -1.16
C ASP A 134 6.15 8.42 -2.58
N MET A 135 5.42 7.78 -3.48
CA MET A 135 5.77 7.67 -4.90
C MET A 135 5.10 8.72 -5.78
N ASP A 136 4.07 9.41 -5.27
CA ASP A 136 3.27 10.35 -6.07
C ASP A 136 2.79 11.57 -5.25
N GLY A 137 3.66 12.11 -4.42
CA GLY A 137 3.33 13.15 -3.44
C GLY A 137 2.99 14.52 -4.01
N VAL A 138 3.40 14.79 -5.25
CA VAL A 138 3.08 15.99 -6.03
C VAL A 138 2.62 15.51 -7.40
N ASN A 139 1.42 15.92 -7.81
CA ASN A 139 0.92 15.62 -9.15
C ASN A 139 1.80 16.33 -10.18
N LYS A 140 2.43 15.56 -11.06
CA LYS A 140 3.44 16.06 -12.00
C LYS A 140 2.87 16.97 -13.09
N GLU A 141 1.56 16.90 -13.34
CA GLU A 141 0.88 17.68 -14.39
C GLU A 141 0.35 19.00 -13.86
N THR A 142 -0.08 19.02 -12.60
CA THR A 142 -0.74 20.20 -12.00
C THR A 142 0.14 20.91 -10.96
N GLY A 143 1.27 20.33 -10.56
CA GLY A 143 2.10 20.81 -9.46
C GLY A 143 1.41 20.73 -8.08
N ARG A 144 0.20 20.19 -7.99
CA ARG A 144 -0.56 20.15 -6.74
C ARG A 144 0.04 19.12 -5.80
N HIS A 145 0.42 19.58 -4.61
CA HIS A 145 0.84 18.73 -3.51
C HIS A 145 -0.35 17.94 -2.96
N ARG A 146 -0.13 16.66 -2.71
CA ARG A 146 -1.12 15.80 -2.07
C ARG A 146 -1.03 15.89 -0.55
N THR A 147 -2.03 15.32 0.11
CA THR A 147 -2.05 15.14 1.57
C THR A 147 -2.04 13.66 1.89
N ARG A 148 -1.07 13.24 2.70
CA ARG A 148 -0.88 11.86 3.14
C ARG A 148 -1.35 11.67 4.57
N ARG A 149 -2.55 11.11 4.68
CA ARG A 149 -3.11 10.62 5.94
C ARG A 149 -2.46 9.31 6.39
N VAL A 150 -2.00 9.28 7.64
CA VAL A 150 -1.50 8.09 8.34
C VAL A 150 -2.18 8.00 9.70
N THR A 151 -2.62 6.81 10.09
CA THR A 151 -3.08 6.52 11.45
C THR A 151 -2.01 5.74 12.19
N ALA A 152 -1.75 6.12 13.45
CA ALA A 152 -0.88 5.40 14.36
C ALA A 152 -1.65 5.03 15.64
N VAL A 153 -1.45 3.82 16.15
CA VAL A 153 -2.06 3.30 17.37
C VAL A 153 -0.96 2.70 18.23
N GLY A 154 -0.81 3.19 19.45
CA GLY A 154 0.08 2.59 20.44
C GLY A 154 -0.66 1.49 21.19
N PHE A 155 0.00 0.36 21.45
CA PHE A 155 -0.56 -0.77 22.18
C PHE A 155 0.54 -1.55 22.91
N THR A 156 0.14 -2.30 23.93
CA THR A 156 1.01 -3.19 24.70
C THR A 156 1.18 -4.53 23.99
N GLU A 157 0.06 -5.13 23.58
CA GLU A 157 0.04 -6.48 23.01
C GLU A 157 -1.10 -6.67 22.01
N ALA A 158 -0.92 -7.60 21.07
CA ALA A 158 -1.93 -7.98 20.09
C ALA A 158 -2.43 -9.40 20.36
N HIS A 159 -3.71 -9.53 20.70
CA HIS A 159 -4.37 -10.80 20.98
C HIS A 159 -5.15 -11.29 19.77
N THR A 160 -4.85 -12.49 19.28
CA THR A 160 -5.72 -13.14 18.29
C THR A 160 -7.05 -13.50 18.94
N VAL A 161 -8.15 -13.04 18.35
CA VAL A 161 -9.52 -13.28 18.85
C VAL A 161 -10.37 -14.11 17.90
N ALA A 162 -10.03 -14.13 16.61
CA ALA A 162 -10.68 -14.99 15.62
C ALA A 162 -9.70 -15.36 14.50
N GLY A 163 -9.95 -16.50 13.87
CA GLY A 163 -9.24 -16.93 12.68
C GLY A 163 -10.15 -17.73 11.77
N PHE A 164 -10.03 -17.54 10.47
CA PHE A 164 -10.76 -18.34 9.49
C PHE A 164 -10.06 -18.36 8.14
N GLU A 165 -10.35 -19.35 7.33
CA GLU A 165 -9.82 -19.47 5.97
C GLU A 165 -10.88 -19.11 4.93
N VAL A 166 -10.40 -18.60 3.79
CA VAL A 166 -11.22 -18.30 2.61
C VAL A 166 -10.50 -18.80 1.37
N THR A 167 -11.20 -19.57 0.56
CA THR A 167 -10.73 -19.97 -0.77
C THR A 167 -11.03 -18.85 -1.76
N ILE A 168 -10.01 -18.46 -2.50
CA ILE A 168 -10.04 -17.43 -3.53
C ILE A 168 -10.00 -18.15 -4.88
N PRO A 169 -11.02 -17.98 -5.74
CA PRO A 169 -11.09 -18.66 -7.02
C PRO A 169 -9.92 -18.25 -7.91
N ALA A 170 -9.52 -19.17 -8.80
CA ALA A 170 -8.54 -18.88 -9.82
C ALA A 170 -9.04 -17.74 -10.74
N PRO A 171 -8.16 -16.82 -11.16
CA PRO A 171 -8.52 -15.84 -12.17
C PRO A 171 -8.77 -16.54 -13.52
N PRO A 172 -9.63 -15.98 -14.39
CA PRO A 172 -9.92 -16.55 -15.71
C PRO A 172 -8.74 -16.46 -16.70
N HIS A 173 -7.63 -15.83 -16.30
CA HIS A 173 -6.45 -15.59 -17.13
C HIS A 173 -5.21 -16.17 -16.45
N SER A 174 -4.17 -16.48 -17.23
CA SER A 174 -2.93 -17.09 -16.73
C SER A 174 -2.24 -16.30 -15.60
N VAL A 175 -2.37 -14.98 -15.64
CA VAL A 175 -1.92 -14.04 -14.61
C VAL A 175 -3.09 -13.09 -14.34
N GLY A 176 -3.35 -12.78 -13.07
CA GLY A 176 -4.50 -11.96 -12.72
C GLY A 176 -4.45 -11.40 -11.30
N ALA A 177 -5.47 -10.62 -10.97
CA ALA A 177 -5.62 -10.03 -9.65
C ALA A 177 -7.08 -10.17 -9.19
N THR A 178 -7.27 -10.61 -7.96
CA THR A 178 -8.59 -10.81 -7.35
C THR A 178 -8.73 -9.85 -6.17
N SER A 179 -9.72 -8.96 -6.24
CA SER A 179 -10.04 -8.08 -5.12
C SER A 179 -10.74 -8.87 -4.03
N LEU A 180 -10.19 -8.83 -2.81
CA LEU A 180 -10.84 -9.41 -1.64
C LEU A 180 -12.03 -8.57 -1.16
N ARG A 181 -12.31 -7.43 -1.80
CA ARG A 181 -13.54 -6.64 -1.60
C ARG A 181 -14.69 -7.10 -2.49
N ASP A 182 -14.48 -8.04 -3.42
CA ASP A 182 -15.58 -8.62 -4.19
C ASP A 182 -16.60 -9.23 -3.19
N PRO A 183 -17.84 -8.70 -3.12
CA PRO A 183 -18.85 -9.18 -2.18
C PRO A 183 -19.15 -10.67 -2.34
N ARG A 184 -18.93 -11.24 -3.54
CA ARG A 184 -19.16 -12.66 -3.83
C ARG A 184 -18.22 -13.57 -3.04
N LEU A 185 -17.05 -13.08 -2.64
CA LEU A 185 -16.10 -13.82 -1.82
C LEU A 185 -16.46 -13.79 -0.33
N GLY A 186 -17.32 -12.86 0.11
CA GLY A 186 -17.74 -12.72 1.50
C GLY A 186 -16.63 -12.35 2.51
N VAL A 187 -15.38 -12.16 2.07
CA VAL A 187 -14.21 -11.95 2.94
C VAL A 187 -14.41 -10.77 3.88
N ILE A 188 -14.72 -9.59 3.32
CA ILE A 188 -14.91 -8.36 4.12
C ILE A 188 -16.12 -8.48 5.06
N ALA A 189 -17.20 -9.12 4.61
CA ALA A 189 -18.38 -9.33 5.44
C ALA A 189 -18.06 -10.22 6.66
N ARG A 190 -17.32 -11.32 6.45
CA ARG A 190 -16.85 -12.22 7.52
C ARG A 190 -15.88 -11.51 8.47
N ILE A 191 -14.98 -10.67 7.95
CA ILE A 191 -14.11 -9.83 8.79
C ILE A 191 -14.95 -8.92 9.68
N HIS A 192 -15.91 -8.18 9.13
CA HIS A 192 -16.75 -7.27 9.91
C HIS A 192 -17.61 -8.02 10.95
N ALA A 193 -18.13 -9.20 10.61
CA ALA A 193 -18.84 -10.05 11.57
C ALA A 193 -17.93 -10.43 12.75
N ALA A 194 -16.71 -10.91 12.48
CA ALA A 194 -15.75 -11.25 13.53
C ALA A 194 -15.33 -10.03 14.39
N LEU A 195 -15.16 -8.85 13.78
CA LEU A 195 -14.86 -7.63 14.53
C LEU A 195 -16.00 -7.25 15.49
N ALA A 196 -17.25 -7.40 15.06
CA ALA A 196 -18.43 -7.12 15.88
C ALA A 196 -18.60 -8.16 16.99
N GLU A 197 -18.51 -9.45 16.66
CA GLU A 197 -18.65 -10.57 17.60
C GLU A 197 -17.65 -10.49 18.76
N HIS A 198 -16.40 -10.15 18.46
CA HIS A 198 -15.33 -10.07 19.46
C HIS A 198 -15.11 -8.65 20.03
N ALA A 199 -16.00 -7.71 19.73
CA ALA A 199 -15.93 -6.30 20.16
C ALA A 199 -14.55 -5.68 19.92
N VAL A 200 -13.99 -5.90 18.72
CA VAL A 200 -12.67 -5.38 18.35
C VAL A 200 -12.82 -3.92 17.92
N HIS A 201 -12.46 -3.00 18.81
CA HIS A 201 -12.45 -1.57 18.50
C HIS A 201 -11.13 -1.12 17.87
N LEU A 202 -10.01 -1.43 18.52
CA LEU A 202 -8.67 -1.20 17.99
C LEU A 202 -7.96 -2.54 17.86
N GLY A 203 -7.29 -2.74 16.73
CA GLY A 203 -6.74 -4.04 16.38
C GLY A 203 -6.18 -4.08 14.98
N CYS A 204 -5.99 -5.28 14.46
CA CYS A 204 -5.49 -5.52 13.13
C CYS A 204 -6.10 -6.80 12.57
N VAL A 205 -6.34 -6.81 11.26
CA VAL A 205 -6.66 -8.01 10.51
C VAL A 205 -5.45 -8.34 9.65
N GLN A 206 -4.87 -9.51 9.87
CA GLN A 206 -3.83 -10.07 9.03
C GLN A 206 -4.45 -11.02 8.01
N LEU A 207 -4.03 -10.88 6.76
CA LEU A 207 -4.37 -11.79 5.66
C LEU A 207 -3.06 -12.43 5.21
N ALA A 208 -2.98 -13.75 5.20
CA ALA A 208 -1.79 -14.49 4.78
C ALA A 208 -2.18 -15.59 3.79
N LEU A 209 -1.41 -15.77 2.72
CA LEU A 209 -1.51 -16.94 1.86
C LEU A 209 -1.06 -18.17 2.66
N THR A 210 -1.81 -19.27 2.55
CA THR A 210 -1.46 -20.53 3.22
C THR A 210 -0.84 -21.57 2.28
N ASP A 211 -0.98 -21.35 0.98
CA ASP A 211 -0.42 -22.18 -0.08
C ASP A 211 0.85 -21.57 -0.67
N ASP A 212 1.48 -22.29 -1.61
CA ASP A 212 2.73 -21.91 -2.26
C ASP A 212 2.77 -20.43 -2.70
N THR A 213 3.67 -19.69 -2.04
CA THR A 213 3.88 -18.24 -2.18
C THR A 213 4.71 -17.87 -3.41
N ASP A 214 5.33 -18.83 -4.09
CA ASP A 214 6.13 -18.56 -5.30
C ASP A 214 5.26 -18.06 -6.46
N ASN A 215 3.98 -18.41 -6.44
CA ASN A 215 3.03 -18.22 -7.53
C ASN A 215 1.87 -17.26 -7.21
N ALA A 216 1.89 -16.63 -6.03
CA ALA A 216 0.88 -15.64 -5.64
C ALA A 216 1.44 -14.64 -4.62
N ALA A 217 0.76 -13.50 -4.50
CA ALA A 217 1.10 -12.49 -3.51
C ALA A 217 -0.13 -11.74 -3.03
N LEU A 218 -0.02 -11.09 -1.88
CA LEU A 218 -0.99 -10.17 -1.33
C LEU A 218 -0.46 -8.74 -1.39
N VAL A 219 -1.36 -7.82 -1.73
CA VAL A 219 -1.07 -6.38 -1.68
C VAL A 219 -2.31 -5.60 -1.26
N VAL A 220 -2.09 -4.44 -0.63
CA VAL A 220 -3.15 -3.45 -0.40
C VAL A 220 -2.92 -2.28 -1.36
N ASN A 221 -3.69 -2.23 -2.43
CA ASN A 221 -3.57 -1.18 -3.45
C ASN A 221 -4.93 -0.85 -4.05
N GLU A 222 -4.95 -0.02 -5.09
CA GLU A 222 -6.12 0.28 -5.87
C GLU A 222 -6.50 -0.89 -6.77
N TYR A 223 -7.72 -1.39 -6.63
CA TYR A 223 -8.24 -2.37 -7.57
C TYR A 223 -8.92 -1.67 -8.74
N GLU A 224 -8.12 -1.05 -9.59
CA GLU A 224 -8.59 -0.50 -10.86
C GLU A 224 -8.36 -1.49 -11.99
N LYS A 225 -9.34 -1.62 -12.88
CA LYS A 225 -9.29 -2.58 -13.97
C LYS A 225 -8.08 -2.34 -14.89
N GLN A 226 -7.77 -1.09 -15.28
CA GLN A 226 -6.66 -0.87 -16.23
C GLN A 226 -5.32 -1.23 -15.59
N LEU A 227 -5.11 -0.79 -14.35
CA LEU A 227 -3.90 -1.10 -13.57
C LEU A 227 -3.75 -2.61 -13.32
N MET A 228 -4.76 -3.27 -12.76
CA MET A 228 -4.63 -4.65 -12.30
C MET A 228 -4.71 -5.69 -13.42
N ARG A 229 -5.61 -5.50 -14.38
CA ARG A 229 -5.84 -6.47 -15.46
C ARG A 229 -4.76 -6.40 -16.54
N TYR A 230 -4.19 -5.23 -16.78
CA TYR A 230 -3.30 -5.02 -17.90
C TYR A 230 -1.89 -4.67 -17.45
N ASP A 231 -1.69 -3.55 -16.75
CA ASP A 231 -0.35 -3.09 -16.39
C ASP A 231 0.34 -4.05 -15.43
N MET A 232 -0.30 -4.41 -14.32
CA MET A 232 0.24 -5.34 -13.33
C MET A 232 0.39 -6.76 -13.89
N ALA A 233 -0.59 -7.24 -14.67
CA ALA A 233 -0.51 -8.53 -15.34
C ALA A 233 0.68 -8.60 -16.31
N GLN A 234 0.98 -7.48 -16.99
CA GLN A 234 2.14 -7.38 -17.87
C GLN A 234 3.45 -7.38 -17.07
N VAL A 235 3.52 -6.66 -15.94
CA VAL A 235 4.69 -6.65 -15.05
C VAL A 235 4.97 -8.04 -14.46
N LEU A 236 3.94 -8.77 -14.07
CA LEU A 236 4.08 -10.14 -13.55
C LEU A 236 4.60 -11.13 -14.60
N ARG A 237 4.33 -10.90 -15.89
CA ARG A 237 4.87 -11.71 -17.00
C ARG A 237 6.28 -11.28 -17.40
N ALA A 238 6.52 -9.98 -17.46
CA ALA A 238 7.76 -9.39 -17.92
C ALA A 238 8.04 -8.09 -17.13
N PRO A 239 8.78 -8.17 -16.00
CA PRO A 239 8.97 -7.03 -15.10
C PRO A 239 9.53 -5.78 -15.77
N ARG A 240 10.36 -5.95 -16.81
CA ARG A 240 11.01 -4.87 -17.57
C ARG A 240 10.16 -4.25 -18.67
N TYR A 241 8.93 -4.74 -18.88
CA TYR A 241 8.14 -4.40 -20.06
C TYR A 241 8.05 -2.89 -20.33
N PHE A 242 7.89 -2.07 -19.28
CA PHE A 242 7.73 -0.62 -19.39
C PHE A 242 9.04 0.18 -19.49
N GLN A 243 10.20 -0.44 -19.25
CA GLN A 243 11.50 0.25 -19.35
C GLN A 243 11.82 0.68 -20.78
N SER A 244 11.45 -0.17 -21.74
CA SER A 244 11.72 0.02 -23.18
C SER A 244 10.59 0.70 -23.93
N LYS A 245 9.53 1.14 -23.24
CA LYS A 245 8.38 1.78 -23.87
C LYS A 245 8.57 3.27 -24.04
N GLU A 246 7.96 3.79 -25.11
CA GLU A 246 7.83 5.21 -25.34
C GLU A 246 7.19 5.90 -24.14
N ARG A 247 7.67 7.11 -23.85
CA ARG A 247 7.23 7.90 -22.72
C ARG A 247 6.50 9.12 -23.24
N VAL A 248 5.31 9.37 -22.71
CA VAL A 248 4.61 10.64 -22.89
C VAL A 248 5.19 11.65 -21.90
N PRO A 249 5.84 12.73 -22.36
CA PRO A 249 6.40 13.74 -21.47
C PRO A 249 5.29 14.39 -20.63
N ALA A 250 5.64 14.76 -19.39
CA ALA A 250 4.80 15.65 -18.61
C ALA A 250 4.84 17.06 -19.24
N PRO A 251 3.76 17.87 -19.16
CA PRO A 251 3.85 19.29 -19.45
C PRO A 251 4.93 19.94 -18.56
N ALA A 252 5.69 20.89 -19.10
CA ALA A 252 6.80 21.52 -18.41
C ALA A 252 6.32 22.19 -17.11
N SER A 253 6.65 21.62 -15.95
CA SER A 253 6.54 22.27 -14.64
C SER A 253 7.93 22.76 -14.22
N PRO A 254 8.04 23.91 -13.52
CA PRO A 254 9.31 24.60 -13.27
C PRO A 254 10.18 23.97 -12.17
N THR A 255 10.08 22.66 -11.94
CA THR A 255 10.95 21.96 -10.98
C THR A 255 11.63 20.79 -11.67
N VAL A 256 12.80 21.07 -12.21
CA VAL A 256 13.69 20.09 -12.83
C VAL A 256 14.16 19.14 -11.72
N GLU A 257 13.58 17.94 -11.64
CA GLU A 257 14.23 16.83 -10.95
C GLU A 257 15.46 16.45 -11.79
N HIS A 258 16.64 16.94 -11.39
CA HIS A 258 17.91 16.48 -11.95
C HIS A 258 17.97 14.96 -11.83
N HIS A 259 17.91 14.29 -12.97
CA HIS A 259 18.21 12.88 -13.09
C HIS A 259 19.71 12.76 -12.83
N GLY A 260 20.05 12.31 -11.61
CA GLY A 260 21.41 11.90 -11.28
C GLY A 260 21.89 10.90 -12.32
N THR A 261 23.08 11.16 -12.83
CA THR A 261 23.87 10.34 -13.75
C THR A 261 23.84 8.86 -13.38
N GLY A 262 23.81 8.03 -14.41
CA GLY A 262 23.58 6.58 -14.37
C GLY A 262 24.21 5.90 -13.16
N VAL A 263 23.37 5.24 -12.38
CA VAL A 263 23.81 4.17 -11.48
C VAL A 263 24.30 3.05 -12.40
N PRO A 264 25.49 2.45 -12.14
CA PRO A 264 25.93 1.29 -12.91
C PRO A 264 24.85 0.21 -12.85
N ALA A 265 24.78 -0.65 -13.87
CA ALA A 265 23.82 -1.74 -13.99
C ALA A 265 23.97 -2.69 -12.79
N ALA A 266 23.34 -2.34 -11.67
CA ALA A 266 23.11 -3.22 -10.56
C ALA A 266 22.18 -4.34 -11.05
N GLU A 267 22.38 -5.54 -10.50
CA GLU A 267 21.48 -6.67 -10.69
C GLU A 267 20.01 -6.22 -10.58
N GLU A 268 19.17 -6.84 -11.41
CA GLU A 268 17.76 -6.49 -11.55
C GLU A 268 17.05 -6.51 -10.20
N PRO A 269 16.31 -5.45 -9.82
CA PRO A 269 15.49 -5.56 -8.63
C PRO A 269 14.37 -6.56 -8.91
N ALA A 270 14.44 -7.72 -8.24
CA ALA A 270 13.31 -8.64 -8.19
C ALA A 270 12.09 -7.92 -7.57
N LEU A 271 10.88 -8.22 -8.07
CA LEU A 271 9.66 -7.71 -7.44
C LEU A 271 9.58 -8.26 -6.02
N ARG A 272 9.51 -7.37 -5.02
CA ARG A 272 9.31 -7.73 -3.62
C ARG A 272 7.83 -7.88 -3.35
N LEU A 273 7.34 -9.09 -3.51
CA LEU A 273 5.94 -9.43 -3.29
C LEU A 273 5.77 -10.11 -1.94
N HIS A 274 4.66 -9.83 -1.28
CA HIS A 274 4.37 -10.32 0.06
C HIS A 274 3.37 -11.47 0.03
N ASP A 275 3.51 -12.43 0.95
CA ASP A 275 2.49 -13.43 1.19
C ASP A 275 1.47 -12.99 2.24
N THR A 276 1.74 -11.87 2.91
CA THR A 276 0.99 -11.40 4.07
C THR A 276 0.76 -9.89 3.98
N VAL A 277 -0.47 -9.45 4.27
CA VAL A 277 -0.81 -8.04 4.44
C VAL A 277 -1.58 -7.81 5.73
N ARG A 278 -1.51 -6.59 6.26
CA ARG A 278 -2.21 -6.16 7.46
C ARG A 278 -3.17 -5.03 7.16
N LEU A 279 -4.26 -4.98 7.90
CA LEU A 279 -5.28 -3.94 7.83
C LEU A 279 -5.58 -3.48 9.26
N LEU A 280 -5.32 -2.21 9.56
CA LEU A 280 -5.62 -1.66 10.88
C LEU A 280 -7.14 -1.60 11.10
N VAL A 281 -7.60 -1.85 12.32
CA VAL A 281 -8.99 -1.71 12.74
C VAL A 281 -9.09 -0.49 13.66
N ARG A 282 -10.14 0.31 13.49
CA ARG A 282 -10.45 1.44 14.36
C ARG A 282 -11.94 1.49 14.70
N PRO A 283 -12.33 2.03 15.89
CA PRO A 283 -13.71 2.41 16.12
C PRO A 283 -14.17 3.43 15.07
N PRO A 284 -15.46 3.48 14.76
CA PRO A 284 -16.01 4.53 13.91
C PRO A 284 -15.98 5.88 14.63
N ALA A 285 -16.10 6.94 13.85
CA ALA A 285 -16.19 8.29 14.39
C ALA A 285 -17.49 8.53 15.20
N ASP A 286 -18.57 7.81 14.86
CA ASP A 286 -19.94 8.13 15.32
C ASP A 286 -20.64 6.95 16.04
N ASN A 287 -20.00 6.30 17.03
CA ASN A 287 -20.58 5.20 17.84
C ASN A 287 -21.10 3.95 17.09
N GLY A 288 -20.84 3.79 15.80
CA GLY A 288 -21.23 2.61 15.02
C GLY A 288 -20.35 1.35 15.23
N ALA A 289 -20.40 0.42 14.28
CA ALA A 289 -19.50 -0.74 14.21
C ALA A 289 -18.06 -0.36 13.79
N SER A 290 -17.06 -1.02 14.38
CA SER A 290 -15.64 -0.91 14.01
C SER A 290 -15.42 -1.17 12.52
N ARG A 291 -14.45 -0.47 11.92
CA ARG A 291 -14.15 -0.58 10.49
C ARG A 291 -12.67 -0.78 10.23
N LEU A 292 -12.39 -1.45 9.12
CA LEU A 292 -11.06 -1.48 8.55
C LEU A 292 -10.63 -0.07 8.15
N VAL A 293 -9.44 0.34 8.61
CA VAL A 293 -8.81 1.60 8.25
C VAL A 293 -8.21 1.45 6.86
N GLN A 294 -8.89 2.03 5.88
CA GLN A 294 -8.47 2.00 4.49
C GLN A 294 -8.64 3.39 3.87
N GLY A 295 -7.79 3.71 2.91
CA GLY A 295 -8.00 4.79 1.96
C GLY A 295 -9.22 4.53 1.10
N ARG A 296 -9.77 5.59 0.48
CA ARG A 296 -10.98 5.52 -0.36
C ARG A 296 -10.90 4.41 -1.42
N TYR A 297 -9.71 4.20 -1.97
CA TYR A 297 -9.46 3.30 -3.08
C TYR A 297 -8.69 2.03 -2.69
N GLN A 298 -8.31 1.87 -1.41
CA GLN A 298 -7.55 0.70 -0.98
C GLN A 298 -8.43 -0.56 -0.97
N SER A 299 -7.90 -1.61 -1.58
CA SER A 299 -8.40 -2.97 -1.54
C SER A 299 -7.25 -3.91 -1.20
N PRO A 300 -7.44 -4.88 -0.31
CA PRO A 300 -6.61 -6.07 -0.29
C PRO A 300 -6.86 -6.87 -1.57
N ILE A 301 -5.80 -7.34 -2.20
CA ILE A 301 -5.80 -7.96 -3.53
C ILE A 301 -4.87 -9.17 -3.49
N VAL A 302 -5.34 -10.29 -4.02
CA VAL A 302 -4.49 -11.45 -4.35
C VAL A 302 -3.99 -11.28 -5.78
N LEU A 303 -2.68 -11.24 -5.96
CA LEU A 303 -2.01 -11.31 -7.24
C LEU A 303 -1.72 -12.79 -7.55
N HIS A 304 -2.10 -13.23 -8.73
CA HIS A 304 -1.92 -14.61 -9.20
C HIS A 304 -0.92 -14.62 -10.35
N ARG A 305 0.15 -15.41 -10.24
CA ARG A 305 1.09 -15.69 -11.36
C ARG A 305 0.68 -16.90 -12.18
N THR A 306 -0.18 -17.74 -11.62
CA THR A 306 -0.78 -18.90 -12.28
C THR A 306 -2.29 -18.94 -12.00
N PRO A 307 -3.10 -19.53 -12.88
CA PRO A 307 -4.56 -19.61 -12.72
C PRO A 307 -4.91 -20.74 -11.73
N ARG A 308 -4.48 -20.59 -10.48
CA ARG A 308 -4.78 -21.52 -9.38
C ARG A 308 -5.62 -20.84 -8.31
N GLU A 309 -6.50 -21.63 -7.72
CA GLU A 309 -7.19 -21.26 -6.49
C GLU A 309 -6.17 -21.05 -5.38
N ARG A 310 -6.45 -20.11 -4.49
CA ARG A 310 -5.60 -19.75 -3.36
C ARG A 310 -6.37 -19.86 -2.07
N THR A 311 -5.68 -20.15 -0.98
CA THR A 311 -6.31 -20.11 0.35
C THR A 311 -5.65 -19.00 1.15
N ILE A 312 -6.48 -18.12 1.68
CA ILE A 312 -6.03 -17.07 2.60
C ILE A 312 -6.49 -17.40 4.01
N ARG A 313 -5.57 -17.30 4.97
CA ARG A 313 -5.88 -17.28 6.39
C ARG A 313 -6.08 -15.84 6.82
N VAL A 314 -7.24 -15.59 7.41
CA VAL A 314 -7.61 -14.33 8.03
C VAL A 314 -7.44 -14.48 9.54
N THR A 315 -6.64 -13.61 10.15
CA THR A 315 -6.45 -13.56 11.60
C THR A 315 -6.87 -12.20 12.11
N VAL A 316 -7.86 -12.18 13.00
CA VAL A 316 -8.36 -10.95 13.64
C VAL A 316 -7.69 -10.81 14.99
N MET A 317 -7.04 -9.67 15.20
CA MET A 317 -6.33 -9.33 16.43
C MET A 317 -6.93 -8.10 17.08
N ARG A 318 -7.04 -8.13 18.41
CA ARG A 318 -7.41 -6.99 19.25
C ARG A 318 -6.17 -6.46 19.98
N TYR A 319 -6.01 -5.15 20.00
CA TYR A 319 -4.95 -4.49 20.76
C TYR A 319 -5.37 -4.27 22.22
N ARG A 320 -4.41 -4.37 23.13
CA ARG A 320 -4.53 -4.05 24.55
C ARG A 320 -3.40 -3.17 25.02
#